data_AF-A0A419R586-F1
#
_entry.id   AF-A0A419R586-F1
#
_cell.length_a   1.000
_cell.length_b   1.000
_cell.length_c   1.000
_cell.angle_alpha   90.00
_cell.angle_beta   90.00
_cell.angle_gamma   90.00
#
_symmetry.space_group_name_H-M   'P 1'
#
loop_
_entity.id
_entity.type
_entity.pdbx_description
1 polymer ?
#
loop_
_entity_poly.entity_id
_entity_poly.type
_entity_poly.pdbx_seq_one_letter_code
_entity_poly.pdbx_strand_id
1 'polypeptide(L)'
;MGPVNWFAVIIAAVTAGAVSAVWWGPLFGRARTRDIKPGKVLPTKGPLPKMVLTGVLLLITSAMMGHMFARVGEATLAAKPWLWFMMSGGLAIAFVIPALWISYTHARVTTRIALIDAGYWLAAYLTMGLVFFLLS
;
A
#
# COMPACT_ATOMS: atom_id res chain seq x y z
N MET A 1 -14.87 -20.08 7.19
CA MET A 1 -14.30 -18.71 7.16
C MET A 1 -13.86 -18.38 8.58
N GLY A 2 -12.60 -17.97 8.77
CA GLY A 2 -12.05 -17.66 10.08
C GLY A 2 -12.40 -16.25 10.56
N PRO A 3 -12.11 -15.91 11.83
CA PRO A 3 -12.17 -14.54 12.31
C PRO A 3 -11.06 -13.68 11.68
N VAL A 4 -11.27 -12.36 11.63
CA VAL A 4 -10.20 -11.42 11.22
C VAL A 4 -9.25 -11.19 12.38
N ASN A 5 -7.96 -11.39 12.16
CA ASN A 5 -6.92 -11.02 13.12
C ASN A 5 -6.70 -9.50 13.12
N TRP A 6 -7.44 -8.79 13.97
CA TRP A 6 -7.36 -7.33 14.08
C TRP A 6 -6.01 -6.82 14.59
N PHE A 7 -5.27 -7.63 15.37
CA PHE A 7 -3.92 -7.27 15.78
C PHE A 7 -2.99 -7.21 14.57
N ALA A 8 -3.01 -8.25 13.72
CA ALA A 8 -2.24 -8.26 12.47
C ALA A 8 -2.64 -7.11 11.54
N VAL A 9 -3.94 -6.76 11.47
CA VAL A 9 -4.43 -5.60 10.67
C VAL A 9 -3.74 -4.30 11.10
N ILE A 10 -3.71 -4.00 12.40
CA ILE A 10 -3.11 -2.78 12.93
C ILE A 10 -1.61 -2.76 12.65
N ILE A 11 -0.91 -3.87 12.95
CA ILE A 11 0.54 -3.96 12.71
C ILE A 11 0.87 -3.80 11.23
N ALA A 12 0.10 -4.42 10.33
CA ALA A 12 0.28 -4.31 8.89
C ALA A 12 0.06 -2.87 8.38
N ALA A 13 -0.91 -2.14 8.95
CA ALA A 13 -1.13 -0.74 8.61
C ALA A 13 0.04 0.15 9.08
N VAL A 14 0.55 -0.09 10.30
CA VAL A 14 1.70 0.65 10.85
C VAL A 14 2.97 0.38 10.06
N THR A 15 3.28 -0.88 9.73
CA THR A 15 4.48 -1.21 8.94
C THR A 15 4.40 -0.66 7.53
N ALA A 16 3.23 -0.73 6.87
CA ALA A 16 3.04 -0.06 5.58
C ALA A 16 3.17 1.47 5.70
N GLY A 17 2.75 2.07 6.82
CA GLY A 17 2.97 3.48 7.12
C GLY A 17 4.46 3.82 7.24
N ALA A 18 5.25 2.96 7.90
CA ALA A 18 6.70 3.10 7.97
C ALA A 18 7.34 2.99 6.58
N VAL A 19 6.90 2.03 5.74
CA VAL A 19 7.31 1.94 4.34
C VAL A 19 6.98 3.24 3.59
N SER A 20 5.79 3.81 3.81
CA SER A 20 5.39 5.09 3.23
C SER A 20 6.31 6.24 3.61
N ALA A 21 6.65 6.34 4.91
CA ALA A 21 7.54 7.37 5.41
C ALA A 21 8.96 7.25 4.82
N VAL A 22 9.49 6.02 4.70
CA VAL A 22 10.80 5.75 4.09
C VAL A 22 10.78 6.01 2.59
N TRP A 23 9.73 5.57 1.89
CA TRP A 23 9.61 5.73 0.44
C TRP A 23 9.53 7.19 0.02
N TRP A 24 8.65 7.95 0.67
CA TRP A 24 8.40 9.36 0.33
C TRP A 24 9.31 10.35 1.07
N GLY A 25 10.04 9.90 2.09
CA GLY A 25 11.09 10.67 2.73
C GLY A 25 12.42 10.47 2.01
N PRO A 26 13.33 9.64 2.56
CA PRO A 26 14.71 9.53 2.07
C PRO A 26 14.85 8.94 0.66
N LEU A 27 14.00 8.00 0.23
CA LEU A 27 14.23 7.29 -1.04
C LEU A 27 13.83 8.10 -2.28
N PHE A 28 12.58 8.56 -2.33
CA PHE A 28 12.00 9.16 -3.54
C PHE A 28 11.34 10.52 -3.32
N GLY A 29 11.40 11.08 -2.11
CA GLY A 29 10.80 12.40 -1.80
C GLY A 29 11.28 13.50 -2.75
N ARG A 30 12.60 13.59 -2.96
CA ARG A 30 13.21 14.57 -3.88
C ARG A 30 12.84 14.33 -5.34
N ALA A 31 12.76 13.07 -5.77
CA ALA A 31 12.39 12.72 -7.14
C ALA A 31 10.96 13.15 -7.45
N ARG A 32 10.04 12.93 -6.50
CA ARG A 32 8.63 13.31 -6.61
C ARG A 32 8.42 14.81 -6.66
N THR A 33 9.10 15.58 -5.80
CA THR A 33 8.98 17.04 -5.76
C THR A 33 9.56 17.73 -6.99
N ARG A 34 10.55 17.14 -7.65
CA ARG A 34 11.18 17.72 -8.84
C ARG A 34 10.30 17.63 -10.08
N ASP A 35 9.60 16.51 -10.24
CA ASP A 35 8.84 16.22 -11.46
C ASP A 35 7.36 16.71 -11.35
N ILE A 36 6.87 17.00 -10.13
CA ILE A 36 5.58 17.69 -9.90
C ILE A 36 5.84 19.21 -9.87
N LYS A 37 5.45 19.93 -10.93
CA LYS A 37 5.68 21.38 -11.05
C LYS A 37 5.14 22.15 -9.83
N PRO A 38 5.99 22.93 -9.11
CA PRO A 38 5.54 23.81 -8.04
C PRO A 38 4.64 24.89 -8.65
N GLY A 39 3.37 24.95 -8.21
CA GLY A 39 2.36 25.91 -8.72
C GLY A 39 1.00 25.33 -9.07
N LYS A 40 0.86 23.99 -9.20
CA LYS A 40 -0.45 23.32 -9.38
C LYS A 40 -0.95 22.56 -8.15
N VAL A 41 -0.15 22.50 -7.08
CA VAL A 41 -0.51 21.83 -5.82
C VAL A 41 -0.82 22.92 -4.81
N LEU A 42 -2.08 23.00 -4.37
CA LEU A 42 -2.50 23.93 -3.33
C LEU A 42 -1.64 23.69 -2.07
N PRO A 43 -1.18 24.77 -1.39
CA PRO A 43 -0.52 24.62 -0.10
C PRO A 43 -1.48 23.91 0.85
N THR A 44 -1.12 22.70 1.24
CA THR A 44 -1.93 21.94 2.19
C THR A 44 -1.62 22.44 3.60
N LYS A 45 -2.57 22.29 4.52
CA LYS A 45 -2.28 22.33 5.97
C LYS A 45 -1.09 21.39 6.27
N GLY A 46 -0.38 21.64 7.37
CA GLY A 46 0.90 21.01 7.75
C GLY A 46 0.96 19.48 7.69
N PRO A 47 2.09 18.84 8.07
CA PRO A 47 2.31 17.41 7.80
C PRO A 47 1.30 16.47 8.47
N LEU A 48 0.71 16.86 9.60
CA LEU A 48 -0.11 15.98 10.44
C LEU A 48 -1.41 15.50 9.77
N PRO A 49 -2.29 16.36 9.20
CA PRO A 49 -3.49 15.89 8.48
C PRO A 49 -3.21 14.88 7.36
N LYS A 50 -2.10 15.05 6.62
CA LYS A 50 -1.70 14.11 5.56
C LYS A 50 -1.32 12.76 6.15
N MET A 51 -0.52 12.75 7.20
CA MET A 51 -0.11 11.52 7.88
C MET A 51 -1.32 10.76 8.44
N VAL A 52 -2.27 11.47 9.06
CA VAL A 52 -3.51 10.87 9.58
C VAL A 52 -4.33 10.25 8.44
N LEU A 53 -4.53 10.99 7.35
CA LEU A 53 -5.26 10.46 6.18
C LEU A 53 -4.58 9.22 5.59
N THR A 54 -3.25 9.26 5.41
CA THR A 54 -2.48 8.10 4.95
C THR A 54 -2.64 6.92 5.89
N GLY A 55 -2.54 7.12 7.20
CA GLY A 55 -2.72 6.07 8.20
C GLY A 55 -4.12 5.44 8.14
N VAL A 56 -5.16 6.26 8.05
CA VAL A 56 -6.56 5.78 7.93
C VAL A 56 -6.76 4.98 6.65
N LEU A 57 -6.26 5.46 5.51
CA LEU A 57 -6.40 4.75 4.23
C LEU A 57 -5.64 3.42 4.24
N LEU A 58 -4.43 3.39 4.81
CA LEU A 58 -3.67 2.14 4.98
C LEU A 58 -4.37 1.17 5.93
N LEU A 59 -5.01 1.67 6.98
CA LEU A 59 -5.81 0.83 7.89
C LEU A 59 -7.01 0.22 7.17
N ILE A 60 -7.73 0.99 6.33
CA ILE A 60 -8.84 0.48 5.52
C ILE A 60 -8.35 -0.62 4.58
N THR A 61 -7.24 -0.38 3.87
CA THR A 61 -6.63 -1.38 2.98
C THR A 61 -6.23 -2.64 3.73
N SER A 62 -5.54 -2.50 4.87
CA SER A 62 -5.11 -3.62 5.71
C SER A 62 -6.28 -4.41 6.27
N ALA A 63 -7.36 -3.74 6.68
CA ALA A 63 -8.58 -4.38 7.17
C ALA A 63 -9.26 -5.23 6.07
N MET A 64 -9.36 -4.71 4.85
CA MET A 64 -9.89 -5.48 3.72
C MET A 64 -8.99 -6.67 3.38
N MET A 65 -7.66 -6.50 3.42
CA MET A 65 -6.72 -7.59 3.18
C MET A 65 -6.84 -8.69 4.26
N GLY A 66 -6.91 -8.32 5.54
CA GLY A 66 -7.16 -9.25 6.64
C GLY A 66 -8.51 -9.96 6.51
N HIS A 67 -9.55 -9.27 6.04
CA HIS A 67 -10.82 -9.89 5.70
C HIS A 67 -10.66 -10.94 4.59
N MET A 68 -9.96 -10.62 3.49
CA MET A 68 -9.73 -11.58 2.40
C MET A 68 -9.03 -12.85 2.88
N PHE A 69 -7.99 -12.72 3.71
CA PHE A 69 -7.30 -13.89 4.28
C PHE A 69 -8.22 -14.71 5.21
N ALA A 70 -9.01 -14.05 6.06
CA ALA A 70 -9.99 -14.72 6.90
C ALA A 70 -11.05 -15.52 6.08
N ARG A 71 -11.39 -15.03 4.87
CA ARG A 71 -12.31 -15.73 3.95
C ARG A 71 -11.67 -16.92 3.25
N VAL A 72 -10.36 -16.88 2.96
CA VAL A 72 -9.60 -18.05 2.47
C VAL A 72 -9.48 -19.13 3.56
N GLY A 73 -9.27 -18.70 4.80
CA GLY A 73 -9.24 -19.56 5.98
C GLY A 73 -7.85 -20.14 6.28
N GLU A 74 -7.59 -20.35 7.58
CA GLU A 74 -6.29 -20.75 8.12
C GLU A 74 -5.77 -22.06 7.53
N ALA A 75 -6.61 -23.10 7.46
CA ALA A 75 -6.21 -24.40 6.92
C ALA A 75 -5.71 -24.30 5.46
N THR A 76 -6.33 -23.47 4.63
CA THR A 76 -5.92 -23.25 3.24
C THR A 76 -4.63 -22.47 3.16
N LEU A 77 -4.48 -21.42 3.98
CA LEU A 77 -3.28 -20.57 4.01
C LEU A 77 -2.06 -21.33 4.55
N ALA A 78 -2.26 -22.23 5.53
CA ALA A 78 -1.23 -23.13 6.03
C ALA A 78 -0.78 -24.15 4.96
N ALA A 79 -1.73 -24.71 4.20
CA ALA A 79 -1.41 -25.62 3.11
C ALA A 79 -0.76 -24.92 1.90
N LYS A 80 -0.99 -23.61 1.73
CA LYS A 80 -0.57 -22.82 0.57
C LYS A 80 -0.02 -21.45 0.98
N PRO A 81 1.16 -21.39 1.62
CA PRO A 81 1.70 -20.14 2.17
C PRO A 81 2.03 -19.08 1.11
N TRP A 82 2.23 -19.47 -0.15
CA TRP A 82 2.40 -18.48 -1.23
C TRP A 82 1.16 -17.60 -1.46
N LEU A 83 -0.03 -18.01 -0.98
CA LEU A 83 -1.26 -17.22 -1.12
C LEU A 83 -1.17 -15.86 -0.41
N TRP A 84 -0.42 -15.75 0.70
CA TRP A 84 -0.22 -14.47 1.39
C TRP A 84 0.38 -13.41 0.45
N PHE A 85 1.43 -13.78 -0.28
CA PHE A 85 2.13 -12.91 -1.21
C PHE A 85 1.43 -12.81 -2.57
N MET A 86 0.85 -13.91 -3.05
CA MET A 86 0.10 -13.92 -4.30
C MET A 86 -1.13 -13.00 -4.23
N MET A 87 -1.90 -13.03 -3.13
CA MET A 87 -3.09 -12.19 -3.00
C MET A 87 -2.72 -10.74 -2.73
N SER A 88 -1.80 -10.47 -1.81
CA SER A 88 -1.37 -9.09 -1.51
C SER A 88 -0.66 -8.43 -2.69
N GLY A 89 0.35 -9.08 -3.26
CA GLY A 89 1.03 -8.62 -4.47
C GLY A 89 0.12 -8.61 -5.69
N GLY A 90 -0.77 -9.59 -5.82
CA GLY A 90 -1.75 -9.66 -6.90
C GLY A 90 -2.72 -8.48 -6.90
N LEU A 91 -3.19 -8.03 -5.72
CA LEU A 91 -3.98 -6.80 -5.62
C LEU A 91 -3.20 -5.57 -6.10
N ALA A 92 -1.92 -5.47 -5.76
CA ALA A 92 -1.09 -4.37 -6.24
C ALA A 92 -0.91 -4.41 -7.76
N ILE A 93 -0.48 -5.56 -8.31
CA ILE A 93 -0.11 -5.72 -9.71
C ILE A 93 -1.32 -5.69 -10.65
N ALA A 94 -2.43 -6.32 -10.26
CA ALA A 94 -3.58 -6.49 -11.13
C ALA A 94 -4.63 -5.38 -11.00
N PHE A 95 -4.68 -4.66 -9.87
CA PHE A 95 -5.69 -3.61 -9.65
C PHE A 95 -5.06 -2.23 -9.44
N VAL A 96 -4.23 -2.06 -8.41
CA VAL A 96 -3.75 -0.73 -8.00
C VAL A 96 -2.82 -0.12 -9.05
N ILE A 97 -1.82 -0.89 -9.51
CA ILE A 97 -0.83 -0.41 -10.49
C ILE A 97 -1.50 -0.04 -11.83
N PRO A 98 -2.36 -0.89 -12.43
CA PRO A 98 -3.06 -0.52 -13.66
C PRO A 98 -3.95 0.71 -13.50
N ALA A 99 -4.73 0.79 -12.40
CA ALA A 99 -5.59 1.94 -12.14
C ALA A 99 -4.79 3.24 -12.02
N LEU A 100 -3.66 3.22 -11.30
CA LEU A 100 -2.73 4.35 -11.22
C LEU A 100 -2.15 4.69 -12.59
N TRP A 101 -1.69 3.70 -13.35
CA TRP A 101 -1.07 3.90 -14.65
C TRP A 101 -2.03 4.54 -15.65
N ILE A 102 -3.28 4.06 -15.72
CA ILE A 102 -4.34 4.64 -16.54
C ILE A 102 -4.58 6.09 -16.12
N SER A 103 -4.80 6.33 -14.83
CA SER A 103 -5.06 7.68 -14.30
C SER A 103 -3.91 8.65 -14.60
N TYR A 104 -2.67 8.19 -14.47
CA TYR A 104 -1.46 8.99 -14.67
C TYR A 104 -1.21 9.27 -16.14
N THR A 105 -1.56 8.34 -17.03
CA THR A 105 -1.51 8.55 -18.48
C THR A 105 -2.45 9.69 -18.88
N HIS A 106 -3.69 9.68 -18.38
CA HIS A 106 -4.65 10.77 -18.63
C HIS A 106 -4.23 12.09 -17.98
N ALA A 107 -3.65 12.03 -16.77
CA ALA A 107 -3.12 13.19 -16.07
C ALA A 107 -1.76 13.68 -16.60
N ARG A 108 -1.17 13.00 -17.60
CA ARG A 108 0.16 13.28 -18.17
C ARG A 108 1.27 13.37 -17.12
N VAL A 109 1.19 12.52 -16.09
CA VAL A 109 2.26 12.31 -15.12
C VAL A 109 3.39 11.55 -15.80
N THR A 110 4.65 11.87 -15.48
CA THR A 110 5.79 11.22 -16.11
C THR A 110 5.83 9.73 -15.76
N THR A 111 6.22 8.88 -16.72
CA THR A 111 6.37 7.42 -16.53
C THR A 111 7.27 7.09 -15.36
N ARG A 112 8.30 7.92 -15.12
CA ARG A 112 9.20 7.77 -13.98
C ARG A 112 8.46 7.87 -12.63
N ILE A 113 7.60 8.87 -12.46
CA ILE A 113 6.80 8.99 -11.24
C ILE A 113 5.76 7.87 -11.16
N ALA A 114 5.14 7.50 -12.29
CA ALA A 114 4.22 6.37 -12.32
C ALA A 114 4.86 5.07 -11.82
N LEU A 115 6.10 4.77 -12.22
CA LEU A 115 6.85 3.60 -11.76
C LEU A 115 7.23 3.68 -10.28
N ILE A 116 7.59 4.86 -9.77
CA ILE A 116 7.91 5.06 -8.35
C ILE A 116 6.67 4.83 -7.47
N ASP A 117 5.52 5.41 -7.85
CA ASP A 117 4.25 5.24 -7.12
C ASP A 117 3.74 3.79 -7.26
N ALA A 118 3.91 3.14 -8.41
CA ALA A 118 3.59 1.73 -8.60
C ALA A 118 4.45 0.81 -7.71
N GLY A 119 5.77 1.06 -7.67
CA GLY A 119 6.71 0.33 -6.82
C GLY A 119 6.38 0.47 -5.34
N TYR A 120 5.96 1.65 -4.90
CA TYR A 120 5.50 1.88 -3.53
C TYR A 120 4.33 0.95 -3.18
N TRP A 121 3.28 0.91 -3.99
CA TRP A 121 2.11 0.10 -3.68
C TRP A 121 2.40 -1.39 -3.68
N LEU A 122 3.26 -1.87 -4.59
CA LEU A 122 3.74 -3.24 -4.56
C LEU A 122 4.48 -3.55 -3.25
N ALA A 123 5.45 -2.71 -2.87
CA ALA A 123 6.21 -2.90 -1.64
C ALA A 123 5.32 -2.83 -0.39
N ALA A 124 4.40 -1.87 -0.33
CA ALA A 124 3.47 -1.71 0.79
C ALA A 124 2.54 -2.93 0.94
N TYR A 125 1.97 -3.44 -0.15
CA TYR A 125 1.05 -4.58 -0.09
C TYR A 125 1.79 -5.87 0.25
N LEU A 126 2.97 -6.11 -0.33
CA LEU A 126 3.80 -7.24 0.05
C LEU A 126 4.24 -7.18 1.52
N THR A 127 4.50 -5.98 2.05
CA THR A 127 4.80 -5.78 3.48
C THR A 127 3.60 -6.13 4.35
N MET A 128 2.39 -5.71 3.98
CA MET A 128 1.17 -6.12 4.69
C MET A 128 0.99 -7.64 4.64
N GLY A 129 1.15 -8.25 3.46
CA GLY A 129 1.09 -9.71 3.28
C GLY A 129 2.11 -10.45 4.15
N LEU A 130 3.33 -9.92 4.26
CA LEU A 130 4.37 -10.45 5.15
C LEU A 130 3.95 -10.38 6.61
N VAL A 131 3.39 -9.25 7.07
CA VAL A 131 2.90 -9.13 8.45
C VAL A 131 1.81 -10.15 8.75
N PHE A 132 0.84 -10.31 7.84
CA PHE A 132 -0.21 -11.30 8.01
C PHE A 132 0.34 -12.72 8.03
N PHE A 133 1.29 -13.06 7.15
CA PHE A 133 1.98 -14.35 7.14
C PHE A 133 2.69 -14.66 8.46
N LEU A 134 3.29 -13.65 9.11
CA LEU A 134 4.05 -13.84 10.35
C LEU A 134 3.16 -13.88 11.62
N LEU A 135 1.95 -13.32 11.56
CA LEU A 135 1.11 -13.08 12.74
C LEU A 135 -0.24 -13.80 12.71
N SER A 136 -0.56 -14.57 11.67
CA SER A 136 -1.85 -15.27 11.50
C SER A 136 -1.65 -16.76 11.27
#